data_AF-A0A9E6ZBP0-F1
#
_entry.id   AF-A0A9E6ZBP0-F1
#
_cell.length_a   1.000
_cell.length_b   1.000
_cell.length_c   1.000
_cell.angle_alpha   90.00
_cell.angle_beta   90.00
_cell.angle_gamma   90.00
#
_symmetry.space_group_name_H-M   'P 1'
#
loop_
_entity.id
_entity.type
_entity.pdbx_description
1 polymer ?
#
loop_
_entity_poly.entity_id
_entity_poly.type
_entity_poly.pdbx_seq_one_letter_code
_entity_poly.pdbx_strand_id
1 'polypeptide(L)'
;MRQKTKAALNQPVYQAVLTVPAYYTERARHATRKAAIDAGIRVLRLLNEPTAAALAYRLDEKRDGHYLVYDLGGGTFDVSLLYSEKGIFQVLAVGGDTQLGGDDVDMAVGQYLMETFDIKDQTVARKFGKEIKEYLGENALWSGTIEEKSVTVSQDTLIELVTPFIKKTFDLCTATLADAGISKERLKNIVFVGGSTRLASLKARAETFFGQRPLCTLNPNEVVAMGAAMQAEALVFGKGKLLIDVTPYPLGIETLGGATEVLIPKNAALPCVMSQSFTTSLDNQKRIKIHILQGEANHVSECKSLTSFVLSGIPDMPAGVPEVQVSFTLDADGILLVEAVERKTGVKQNSSCAGCFNLILMRSKLSFKTLRRVILPFHTILKCPQKSNHIQ
;
A
#
# COMPACT_ATOMS: atom_id res chain seq x y z
N MET A 1 14.60 10.87 13.62
CA MET A 1 15.37 11.05 12.36
C MET A 1 15.74 12.51 12.09
N ARG A 2 14.78 13.46 11.99
CA ARG A 2 15.05 14.90 11.76
C ARG A 2 16.23 15.49 12.56
N GLN A 3 16.29 15.26 13.87
CA GLN A 3 17.39 15.76 14.72
C GLN A 3 18.75 15.15 14.35
N LYS A 4 18.81 13.83 14.09
CA LYS A 4 20.02 13.14 13.64
C LYS A 4 20.50 13.71 12.29
N THR A 5 19.58 13.89 11.33
CA THR A 5 19.90 14.47 10.02
C THR A 5 20.35 15.92 10.14
N LYS A 6 19.69 16.74 10.98
CA LYS A 6 20.11 18.12 11.27
C LYS A 6 21.53 18.17 11.83
N ALA A 7 21.87 17.28 12.75
CA ALA A 7 23.22 17.19 13.32
C ALA A 7 24.25 16.76 12.26
N ALA A 8 23.93 15.76 11.45
CA ALA A 8 24.83 15.24 10.41
C ALA A 8 25.11 16.26 9.28
N LEU A 9 24.08 17.01 8.86
CA LEU A 9 24.22 18.01 7.79
C LEU A 9 24.65 19.39 8.28
N ASN A 10 24.64 19.61 9.60
CA ASN A 10 24.79 20.92 10.23
C ASN A 10 23.85 21.99 9.61
N GLN A 11 22.64 21.58 9.22
CA GLN A 11 21.64 22.42 8.55
C GLN A 11 20.23 22.05 9.00
N PRO A 12 19.29 23.01 9.05
CA PRO A 12 17.91 22.71 9.40
C PRO A 12 17.21 21.86 8.33
N VAL A 13 16.39 20.91 8.78
CA VAL A 13 15.59 20.03 7.91
C VAL A 13 14.11 20.40 8.08
N TYR A 14 13.48 20.85 7.00
CA TYR A 14 12.09 21.32 6.97
C TYR A 14 11.16 20.45 6.13
N GLN A 15 11.70 19.70 5.17
CA GLN A 15 10.95 18.95 4.17
C GLN A 15 11.44 17.51 4.12
N ALA A 16 10.52 16.57 3.87
CA ALA A 16 10.86 15.16 3.68
C ALA A 16 9.90 14.47 2.73
N VAL A 17 10.40 13.46 2.03
CA VAL A 17 9.60 12.35 1.51
C VAL A 17 9.55 11.29 2.61
N LEU A 18 8.37 10.74 2.87
CA LEU A 18 8.18 9.67 3.84
C LEU A 18 7.75 8.41 3.10
N THR A 19 8.24 7.26 3.54
CA THR A 19 7.79 5.99 2.99
C THR A 19 6.66 5.41 3.81
N VAL A 20 5.78 4.66 3.14
CA VAL A 20 4.70 3.89 3.77
C VAL A 20 4.58 2.53 3.06
N PRO A 21 4.18 1.46 3.77
CA PRO A 21 3.85 0.19 3.13
C PRO A 21 2.82 0.39 2.01
N ALA A 22 2.95 -0.36 0.92
CA ALA A 22 2.05 -0.21 -0.23
C ALA A 22 0.60 -0.50 0.17
N TYR A 23 0.40 -1.50 1.03
CA TYR A 23 -0.91 -1.94 1.51
C TYR A 23 -1.49 -1.08 2.65
N TYR A 24 -0.92 0.10 2.94
CA TYR A 24 -1.50 1.00 3.95
C TYR A 24 -2.88 1.55 3.55
N THR A 25 -3.83 1.41 4.48
CA THR A 25 -5.16 2.05 4.40
C THR A 25 -5.06 3.57 4.37
N GLU A 26 -6.13 4.23 3.91
CA GLU A 26 -6.20 5.70 3.84
C GLU A 26 -5.92 6.33 5.22
N ARG A 27 -6.58 5.80 6.25
CA ARG A 27 -6.41 6.26 7.65
C ARG A 27 -4.95 6.19 8.12
N ALA A 28 -4.23 5.14 7.73
CA ALA A 28 -2.84 4.96 8.10
C ALA A 28 -1.93 5.97 7.38
N ARG A 29 -2.15 6.20 6.07
CA ARG A 29 -1.44 7.22 5.28
C ARG A 29 -1.64 8.62 5.86
N HIS A 30 -2.89 8.96 6.20
CA HIS A 30 -3.21 10.23 6.83
C HIS A 30 -2.52 10.39 8.19
N ALA A 31 -2.58 9.36 9.05
CA ALA A 31 -1.91 9.38 10.35
C ALA A 31 -0.40 9.60 10.23
N THR A 32 0.27 8.93 9.28
CA THR A 32 1.70 9.12 9.01
C THR A 32 2.02 10.55 8.59
N ARG A 33 1.23 11.13 7.66
CA ARG A 33 1.41 12.53 7.25
C ARG A 33 1.23 13.48 8.43
N LYS A 34 0.16 13.29 9.20
CA LYS A 34 -0.15 14.14 10.35
C LYS A 34 0.98 14.10 11.38
N ALA A 35 1.48 12.92 11.73
CA ALA A 35 2.59 12.77 12.66
C ALA A 35 3.84 13.55 12.21
N ALA A 36 4.13 13.59 10.90
CA ALA A 36 5.24 14.37 10.38
C ALA A 36 5.01 15.89 10.43
N ILE A 37 3.79 16.35 10.13
CA ILE A 37 3.42 17.76 10.24
C ILE A 37 3.52 18.22 11.70
N ASP A 38 3.00 17.43 12.63
CA ASP A 38 3.07 17.70 14.07
C ASP A 38 4.54 17.71 14.56
N ALA A 39 5.42 16.93 13.91
CA ALA A 39 6.88 16.97 14.13
C ALA A 39 7.59 18.15 13.43
N GLY A 40 6.86 19.07 12.80
CA GLY A 40 7.38 20.25 12.10
C GLY A 40 8.10 19.91 10.78
N ILE A 41 7.69 18.84 10.11
CA ILE A 41 8.21 18.41 8.81
C ILE A 41 7.11 18.60 7.76
N ARG A 42 7.40 19.38 6.73
CA ARG A 42 6.55 19.48 5.54
C ARG A 42 6.74 18.23 4.69
N VAL A 43 5.68 17.42 4.58
CA VAL A 43 5.68 16.21 3.75
C VAL A 43 5.58 16.60 2.27
N LEU A 44 6.62 16.31 1.50
CA LEU A 44 6.65 16.51 0.04
C LEU A 44 5.85 15.43 -0.68
N ARG A 45 5.93 14.19 -0.20
CA ARG A 45 5.33 13.00 -0.78
C ARG A 45 5.26 11.89 0.26
N LEU A 46 4.17 11.13 0.26
CA LEU A 46 4.14 9.77 0.78
C LEU A 46 4.46 8.82 -0.37
N LEU A 47 5.55 8.07 -0.25
CA LEU A 47 6.03 7.15 -1.27
C LEU A 47 5.82 5.72 -0.80
N ASN A 48 5.27 4.86 -1.65
CA ASN A 48 5.16 3.44 -1.30
C ASN A 48 6.57 2.83 -1.20
N GLU A 49 6.83 2.05 -0.16
CA GLU A 49 8.12 1.37 0.10
C GLU A 49 8.64 0.55 -1.09
N PRO A 50 7.83 -0.32 -1.72
CA PRO A 50 8.30 -1.07 -2.88
C PRO A 50 8.62 -0.16 -4.08
N THR A 51 7.88 0.94 -4.21
CA THR A 51 8.13 1.94 -5.23
C THR A 51 9.44 2.71 -4.97
N ALA A 52 9.73 3.03 -3.70
CA ALA A 52 11.01 3.60 -3.30
C ALA A 52 12.16 2.63 -3.62
N ALA A 53 12.00 1.34 -3.29
CA ALA A 53 13.03 0.35 -3.58
C ALA A 53 13.28 0.20 -5.09
N ALA A 54 12.23 0.21 -5.91
CA ALA A 54 12.36 0.18 -7.37
C ALA A 54 13.18 1.37 -7.92
N LEU A 55 12.97 2.57 -7.38
CA LEU A 55 13.77 3.76 -7.72
C LEU A 55 15.23 3.59 -7.31
N ALA A 56 15.49 3.10 -6.09
CA ALA A 56 16.86 2.91 -5.59
C ALA A 56 17.66 1.89 -6.41
N TYR A 57 17.01 0.82 -6.86
CA TYR A 57 17.61 -0.19 -7.75
C TYR A 57 17.78 0.29 -9.19
N ARG A 58 17.35 1.52 -9.50
CA ARG A 58 17.35 2.14 -10.83
C ARG A 58 16.83 1.18 -11.89
N LEU A 59 15.70 0.55 -11.58
CA LEU A 59 15.07 -0.40 -12.50
C LEU A 59 14.62 0.29 -13.81
N ASP A 60 14.59 1.62 -13.83
CA ASP A 60 14.24 2.51 -14.96
C ASP A 60 15.35 2.62 -15.99
N GLU A 61 16.60 2.58 -15.54
CA GLU A 61 17.80 2.50 -16.38
C GLU A 61 18.05 1.08 -16.87
N LYS A 62 17.34 0.11 -16.28
CA LYS A 62 17.32 -1.27 -16.72
C LYS A 62 16.22 -1.42 -17.77
N ARG A 63 16.58 -2.13 -18.84
CA ARG A 63 15.73 -2.45 -20.01
C ARG A 63 14.23 -2.63 -19.65
N ASP A 64 13.32 -2.22 -20.52
CA ASP A 64 11.86 -2.35 -20.32
C ASP A 64 11.39 -3.75 -19.89
N GLY A 65 10.36 -3.83 -19.04
CA GLY A 65 9.78 -5.10 -18.59
C GLY A 65 9.08 -5.06 -17.24
N HIS A 66 8.62 -6.24 -16.79
CA HIS A 66 7.94 -6.41 -15.50
C HIS A 66 8.93 -6.74 -14.38
N TYR A 67 8.75 -6.11 -13.24
CA TYR A 67 9.59 -6.27 -12.05
C TYR A 67 8.70 -6.56 -10.86
N LEU A 68 9.08 -7.53 -10.03
CA LEU A 68 8.38 -7.80 -8.78
C LEU A 68 9.24 -7.28 -7.62
N VAL A 69 8.69 -6.42 -6.78
CA VAL A 69 9.31 -6.07 -5.50
C VAL A 69 8.68 -6.92 -4.42
N TYR A 70 9.51 -7.67 -3.71
CA TYR A 70 9.17 -8.54 -2.59
C TYR A 70 9.77 -7.88 -1.34
N ASP A 71 8.92 -7.28 -0.51
CA ASP A 71 9.32 -6.58 0.71
C ASP A 71 8.86 -7.36 1.94
N LEU A 72 9.80 -8.00 2.63
CA LEU A 72 9.53 -8.73 3.86
C LEU A 72 10.24 -8.05 5.02
N GLY A 73 9.48 -7.23 5.73
CA GLY A 73 9.92 -6.47 6.89
C GLY A 73 9.84 -7.26 8.19
N GLY A 74 9.83 -6.53 9.30
CA GLY A 74 9.62 -7.08 10.64
C GLY A 74 8.16 -7.48 10.88
N GLY A 75 7.20 -6.59 10.60
CA GLY A 75 5.78 -6.86 10.87
C GLY A 75 4.89 -7.01 9.65
N THR A 76 5.38 -6.64 8.46
CA THR A 76 4.57 -6.61 7.23
C THR A 76 5.29 -7.25 6.06
N PHE A 77 4.49 -7.77 5.14
CA PHE A 77 4.90 -8.27 3.85
C PHE A 77 4.15 -7.49 2.78
N ASP A 78 4.88 -6.84 1.88
CA ASP A 78 4.31 -6.14 0.74
C ASP A 78 4.89 -6.73 -0.56
N VAL A 79 4.03 -6.89 -1.55
CA VAL A 79 4.44 -7.28 -2.90
C VAL A 79 3.88 -6.27 -3.89
N SER A 80 4.72 -5.84 -4.83
CA SER A 80 4.31 -4.92 -5.89
C SER A 80 4.85 -5.39 -7.23
N LEU A 81 3.95 -5.47 -8.20
CA LEU A 81 4.30 -5.69 -9.60
C LEU A 81 4.42 -4.33 -10.28
N LEU A 82 5.60 -4.05 -10.82
CA LEU A 82 5.89 -2.83 -11.57
C LEU A 82 6.15 -3.14 -13.03
N TYR A 83 5.86 -2.18 -13.89
CA TYR A 83 6.25 -2.15 -15.28
C TYR A 83 7.10 -0.91 -15.54
N SER A 84 8.24 -1.12 -16.20
CA SER A 84 9.10 -0.04 -16.69
C SER A 84 9.05 -0.04 -18.20
N GLU A 85 8.72 1.12 -18.79
CA GLU A 85 8.87 1.37 -20.22
C GLU A 85 9.38 2.79 -20.45
N LYS A 86 10.49 2.94 -21.18
CA LYS A 86 11.03 4.27 -21.59
C LYS A 86 11.22 5.23 -20.41
N GLY A 87 11.64 4.71 -19.26
CA GLY A 87 11.88 5.49 -18.04
C GLY A 87 10.62 5.92 -17.28
N ILE A 88 9.45 5.40 -17.63
CA ILE A 88 8.20 5.54 -16.86
C ILE A 88 8.02 4.31 -16.00
N PHE A 89 7.82 4.52 -14.70
CA PHE A 89 7.44 3.46 -13.76
C PHE A 89 5.95 3.47 -13.50
N GLN A 90 5.32 2.33 -13.73
CA GLN A 90 3.92 2.11 -13.36
C GLN A 90 3.82 0.90 -12.45
N VAL A 91 3.20 1.09 -11.28
CA VAL A 91 2.74 -0.03 -10.46
C VAL A 91 1.50 -0.61 -11.13
N LEU A 92 1.49 -1.91 -11.38
CA LEU A 92 0.38 -2.63 -12.02
C LEU A 92 -0.55 -3.25 -11.00
N ALA A 93 0.03 -3.84 -9.95
CA ALA A 93 -0.72 -4.46 -8.86
C ALA A 93 0.09 -4.42 -7.57
N VAL A 94 -0.64 -4.31 -6.46
CA VAL A 94 -0.09 -4.42 -5.11
C VAL A 94 -0.87 -5.45 -4.31
N GLY A 95 -0.15 -6.16 -3.46
CA GLY A 95 -0.69 -7.09 -2.48
C GLY A 95 0.19 -7.12 -1.25
N GLY A 96 -0.20 -7.88 -0.25
CA GLY A 96 0.56 -7.97 0.99
C GLY A 96 -0.28 -8.44 2.16
N ASP A 97 0.34 -8.45 3.32
CA ASP A 97 -0.26 -8.74 4.61
C ASP A 97 0.41 -7.88 5.69
N THR A 98 -0.41 -7.09 6.40
CA THR A 98 0.04 -6.19 7.46
C THR A 98 0.36 -6.91 8.78
N GLN A 99 0.15 -8.22 8.84
CA GLN A 99 0.39 -9.09 10.00
C GLN A 99 1.19 -10.33 9.56
N LEU A 100 2.22 -10.11 8.75
CA LEU A 100 3.11 -11.14 8.26
C LEU A 100 4.51 -10.58 8.07
N GLY A 101 5.48 -11.00 8.87
CA GLY A 101 6.85 -10.54 8.77
C GLY A 101 7.83 -11.38 9.58
N GLY A 102 9.02 -10.83 9.82
CA GLY A 102 10.06 -11.45 10.63
C GLY A 102 9.69 -11.65 12.11
N ASP A 103 8.77 -10.86 12.65
CA ASP A 103 8.29 -10.93 14.03
C ASP A 103 7.44 -12.20 14.25
N ASP A 104 6.70 -12.64 13.24
CA ASP A 104 5.93 -13.89 13.31
C ASP A 104 6.87 -15.12 13.36
N VAL A 105 8.01 -15.02 12.67
CA VAL A 105 9.08 -16.03 12.76
C VAL A 105 9.71 -16.01 14.15
N ASP A 106 9.96 -14.82 14.72
CA ASP A 106 10.47 -14.69 16.09
C ASP A 106 9.52 -15.32 17.11
N MET A 107 8.21 -15.12 16.92
CA MET A 107 7.17 -15.73 17.73
C MET A 107 7.11 -17.26 17.56
N ALA A 108 7.24 -17.78 16.34
CA ALA A 108 7.25 -19.21 16.08
C ALA A 108 8.47 -19.91 16.73
N VAL A 109 9.66 -19.29 16.62
CA VAL A 109 10.85 -19.79 17.32
C VAL A 109 10.66 -19.69 18.83
N GLY A 110 10.14 -18.57 19.34
CA GLY A 110 9.83 -18.41 20.76
C GLY A 110 8.87 -19.47 21.28
N GLN A 111 7.79 -19.76 20.56
CA GLN A 111 6.84 -20.81 20.91
C GLN A 111 7.49 -22.19 20.93
N TYR A 112 8.32 -22.50 19.93
CA TYR A 112 9.11 -23.74 19.90
C TYR A 112 10.02 -23.88 21.13
N LEU A 113 10.65 -22.77 21.57
CA LEU A 113 11.46 -22.75 22.80
C LEU A 113 10.62 -23.07 24.04
N MET A 114 9.43 -22.46 24.15
CA MET A 114 8.51 -22.69 25.27
C MET A 114 8.01 -24.13 25.31
N GLU A 115 7.70 -24.73 24.16
CA GLU A 115 7.16 -26.10 24.08
C GLU A 115 8.24 -27.17 24.27
N THR A 116 9.42 -26.99 23.65
CA THR A 116 10.46 -28.03 23.60
C THR A 116 11.38 -27.99 24.80
N PHE A 117 11.73 -26.78 25.26
CA PHE A 117 12.66 -26.57 26.36
C PHE A 117 11.94 -26.05 27.62
N ASP A 118 10.60 -25.93 27.59
CA ASP A 118 9.80 -25.54 28.74
C ASP A 118 10.17 -24.13 29.26
N ILE A 119 10.62 -23.23 28.38
CA ILE A 119 10.88 -21.81 28.72
C ILE A 119 9.55 -21.16 29.17
N LYS A 120 9.53 -20.55 30.35
CA LYS A 120 8.29 -20.08 30.97
C LYS A 120 7.97 -18.63 30.63
N ASP A 121 8.98 -17.75 30.60
CA ASP A 121 8.76 -16.33 30.31
C ASP A 121 8.63 -16.10 28.80
N GLN A 122 7.44 -15.67 28.38
CA GLN A 122 7.13 -15.34 26.98
C GLN A 122 8.00 -14.19 26.43
N THR A 123 8.39 -13.23 27.27
CA THR A 123 9.27 -12.11 26.90
C THR A 123 10.68 -12.61 26.62
N VAL A 124 11.17 -13.53 27.47
CA VAL A 124 12.47 -14.19 27.28
C VAL A 124 12.45 -15.05 26.01
N ALA A 125 11.41 -15.87 25.84
CA ALA A 125 11.23 -16.69 24.65
C ALA A 125 11.19 -15.86 23.36
N ARG A 126 10.47 -14.73 23.34
CA ARG A 126 10.43 -13.83 22.17
C ARG A 126 11.78 -13.18 21.88
N LYS A 127 12.48 -12.73 22.92
CA LYS A 127 13.82 -12.15 22.78
C LYS A 127 14.78 -13.16 22.15
N PHE A 128 14.86 -14.37 22.72
CA PHE A 128 15.73 -15.42 22.19
C PHE A 128 15.26 -15.95 20.84
N GLY A 129 13.95 -15.97 20.56
CA GLY A 129 13.41 -16.31 19.25
C GLY A 129 14.00 -15.45 18.14
N LYS A 130 14.09 -14.14 18.38
CA LYS A 130 14.77 -13.20 17.46
C LYS A 130 16.26 -13.46 17.33
N GLU A 131 16.97 -13.58 18.45
CA GLU A 131 18.42 -13.81 18.45
C GLU A 131 18.79 -15.11 17.71
N ILE A 132 18.04 -16.19 17.96
CA ILE A 132 18.22 -17.49 17.32
C ILE A 132 17.91 -17.40 15.82
N LYS A 133 16.80 -16.76 15.42
CA LYS A 133 16.45 -16.55 14.00
C LYS A 133 17.57 -15.82 13.25
N GLU A 134 18.04 -14.70 13.81
CA GLU A 134 19.10 -13.89 13.18
C GLU A 134 20.42 -14.67 13.09
N TYR A 135 20.79 -15.40 14.15
CA TYR A 135 22.01 -16.22 14.16
C TYR A 135 21.96 -17.39 13.17
N LEU A 136 20.87 -18.17 13.17
CA LEU A 136 20.68 -19.32 12.28
C LEU A 136 20.44 -18.92 10.81
N GLY A 137 20.22 -17.64 10.53
CA GLY A 137 20.21 -17.09 9.18
C GLY A 137 21.54 -17.29 8.44
N GLU A 138 22.65 -17.39 9.18
CA GLU A 138 24.01 -17.54 8.64
C GLU A 138 24.76 -18.76 9.22
N ASN A 139 24.24 -19.38 10.29
CA ASN A 139 24.89 -20.49 10.99
C ASN A 139 23.99 -21.74 11.02
N ALA A 140 24.60 -22.93 11.12
CA ALA A 140 23.88 -24.20 11.10
C ALA A 140 23.25 -24.60 12.44
N LEU A 141 23.80 -24.12 13.56
CA LEU A 141 23.40 -24.56 14.91
C LEU A 141 23.59 -23.41 15.91
N TRP A 142 22.58 -23.14 16.72
CA TRP A 142 22.65 -22.25 17.87
C TRP A 142 22.59 -23.09 19.15
N SER A 143 23.46 -22.79 20.11
CA SER A 143 23.46 -23.42 21.42
C SER A 143 23.70 -22.37 22.51
N GLY A 144 22.98 -22.48 23.61
CA GLY A 144 23.10 -21.56 24.74
C GLY A 144 22.29 -21.99 25.95
N THR A 145 22.28 -21.15 26.98
CA THR A 145 21.47 -21.37 28.17
C THR A 145 20.38 -20.31 28.26
N ILE A 146 19.12 -20.75 28.42
CA ILE A 146 17.95 -19.88 28.59
C ILE A 146 17.22 -20.38 29.84
N GLU A 147 16.96 -19.50 30.81
CA GLU A 147 16.32 -19.88 32.09
C GLU A 147 16.95 -21.12 32.75
N GLU A 148 18.29 -21.15 32.82
CA GLU A 148 19.06 -22.27 33.37
C GLU A 148 18.95 -23.61 32.59
N LYS A 149 18.27 -23.60 31.43
CA LYS A 149 18.12 -24.77 30.57
C LYS A 149 19.07 -24.71 29.40
N SER A 150 19.71 -25.84 29.10
CA SER A 150 20.54 -26.00 27.90
C SER A 150 19.64 -26.12 26.67
N VAL A 151 19.77 -25.18 25.74
CA VAL A 151 18.96 -25.08 24.53
C VAL A 151 19.86 -25.21 23.32
N THR A 152 19.43 -26.03 22.36
CA THR A 152 20.08 -26.17 21.06
C THR A 152 19.03 -26.14 19.96
N VAL A 153 19.19 -25.26 18.98
CA VAL A 153 18.28 -25.12 17.84
C VAL A 153 19.08 -25.23 16.55
N SER A 154 18.67 -26.12 15.66
CA SER A 154 19.31 -26.29 14.36
C SER A 154 18.68 -25.39 13.30
N GLN A 155 19.44 -25.15 12.23
CA GLN A 155 18.92 -24.47 11.05
C GLN A 155 17.74 -25.24 10.42
N ASP A 156 17.73 -26.58 10.49
CA ASP A 156 16.61 -27.38 9.99
C ASP A 156 15.31 -27.09 10.75
N THR A 157 15.37 -26.98 12.08
CA THR A 157 14.23 -26.55 12.89
C THR A 157 13.74 -25.16 12.48
N LEU A 158 14.65 -24.21 12.25
CA LEU A 158 14.25 -22.89 11.75
C LEU A 158 13.58 -22.99 10.37
N ILE A 159 14.07 -23.84 9.47
CA ILE A 159 13.50 -24.07 8.14
C ILE A 159 12.07 -24.60 8.24
N GLU A 160 11.81 -25.55 9.15
CA GLU A 160 10.48 -26.08 9.40
C GLU A 160 9.53 -24.99 9.89
N LEU A 161 9.94 -24.23 10.91
CA LEU A 161 9.14 -23.16 11.51
C LEU A 161 8.83 -22.04 10.51
N VAL A 162 9.77 -21.70 9.62
CA VAL A 162 9.60 -20.59 8.66
C VAL A 162 8.86 -20.98 7.38
N THR A 163 8.80 -22.28 7.06
CA THR A 163 8.15 -22.82 5.85
C THR A 163 6.71 -22.31 5.62
N PRO A 164 5.79 -22.37 6.61
CA PRO A 164 4.41 -21.89 6.40
C PRO A 164 4.34 -20.39 6.08
N PHE A 165 5.19 -19.58 6.71
CA PHE A 165 5.25 -18.14 6.46
C PHE A 165 5.75 -17.84 5.04
N ILE A 166 6.84 -18.48 4.61
CA ILE A 166 7.34 -18.35 3.23
C ILE A 166 6.26 -18.74 2.22
N LYS A 167 5.56 -19.86 2.46
CA LYS A 167 4.47 -20.29 1.57
C LYS A 167 3.40 -19.20 1.43
N LYS A 168 2.96 -18.61 2.55
CA LYS A 168 1.96 -17.52 2.55
C LYS A 168 2.43 -16.32 1.73
N THR A 169 3.70 -15.93 1.84
CA THR A 169 4.25 -14.83 1.00
C THR A 169 4.23 -15.16 -0.49
N PHE A 170 4.48 -16.41 -0.89
CA PHE A 170 4.43 -16.84 -2.29
C PHE A 170 3.00 -16.95 -2.83
N ASP A 171 2.05 -17.36 -2.00
CA ASP A 171 0.62 -17.35 -2.34
C ASP A 171 0.17 -15.90 -2.65
N LEU A 172 0.59 -14.93 -1.84
CA LEU A 172 0.32 -13.50 -2.05
C LEU A 172 1.01 -12.95 -3.32
N CYS A 173 2.24 -13.37 -3.62
CA CYS A 173 2.89 -13.05 -4.90
C CYS A 173 2.10 -13.57 -6.10
N THR A 174 1.57 -14.79 -6.00
CA THR A 174 0.77 -15.42 -7.06
C THR A 174 -0.54 -14.66 -7.28
N ALA A 175 -1.23 -14.32 -6.19
CA ALA A 175 -2.45 -13.50 -6.26
C ALA A 175 -2.19 -12.13 -6.89
N THR A 176 -1.09 -11.46 -6.51
CA THR A 176 -0.73 -10.13 -7.03
C THR A 176 -0.39 -10.18 -8.53
N LEU A 177 0.24 -11.24 -8.99
CA LEU A 177 0.50 -11.48 -10.41
C LEU A 177 -0.80 -11.74 -11.19
N ALA A 178 -1.72 -12.50 -10.61
CA ALA A 178 -3.04 -12.77 -11.17
C ALA A 178 -3.89 -11.49 -11.31
N ASP A 179 -3.85 -10.60 -10.32
CA ASP A 179 -4.54 -9.28 -10.35
C ASP A 179 -4.13 -8.45 -11.57
N ALA A 180 -2.89 -8.61 -12.07
CA ALA A 180 -2.39 -7.93 -13.26
C ALA A 180 -2.45 -8.77 -14.55
N GLY A 181 -2.90 -10.04 -14.47
CA GLY A 181 -2.88 -10.97 -15.60
C GLY A 181 -1.48 -11.28 -16.12
N ILE A 182 -0.45 -11.25 -15.26
CA ILE A 182 0.96 -11.47 -15.62
C ILE A 182 1.42 -12.81 -15.06
N SER A 183 2.08 -13.63 -15.88
CA SER A 183 2.69 -14.88 -15.42
C SER A 183 4.09 -14.66 -14.84
N LYS A 184 4.56 -15.57 -13.99
CA LYS A 184 5.89 -15.47 -13.35
C LYS A 184 7.03 -15.42 -14.37
N GLU A 185 6.87 -16.09 -15.50
CA GLU A 185 7.88 -16.18 -16.57
C GLU A 185 8.06 -14.84 -17.31
N ARG A 186 7.09 -13.93 -17.19
CA ARG A 186 7.20 -12.56 -17.72
C ARG A 186 7.96 -11.61 -16.80
N LEU A 187 8.24 -12.03 -15.57
CA LEU A 187 9.04 -11.24 -14.65
C LEU A 187 10.49 -11.20 -15.14
N LYS A 188 10.98 -9.99 -15.32
CA LYS A 188 12.36 -9.74 -15.74
C LYS A 188 13.34 -9.87 -14.59
N ASN A 189 12.93 -9.41 -13.40
CA ASN A 189 13.68 -9.52 -12.17
C ASN A 189 12.71 -9.47 -10.98
N ILE A 190 13.15 -10.06 -9.88
CA ILE A 190 12.54 -9.94 -8.56
C ILE A 190 13.52 -9.19 -7.68
N VAL A 191 13.03 -8.25 -6.88
CA VAL A 191 13.84 -7.42 -6.00
C VAL A 191 13.47 -7.72 -4.56
N PHE A 192 14.45 -8.09 -3.75
CA PHE A 192 14.25 -8.33 -2.32
C PHE A 192 14.53 -7.07 -1.51
N VAL A 193 13.59 -6.76 -0.62
CA VAL A 193 13.58 -5.59 0.27
C VAL A 193 13.19 -6.07 1.68
N GLY A 194 13.71 -5.43 2.71
CA GLY A 194 13.41 -5.77 4.11
C GLY A 194 14.36 -6.83 4.69
N GLY A 195 14.68 -6.68 5.98
CA GLY A 195 15.71 -7.47 6.66
C GLY A 195 15.42 -8.98 6.69
N SER A 196 14.15 -9.36 6.73
CA SER A 196 13.74 -10.77 6.79
C SER A 196 13.96 -11.50 5.46
N THR A 197 14.21 -10.79 4.36
CA THR A 197 14.65 -11.41 3.09
C THR A 197 16.05 -12.02 3.15
N ARG A 198 16.79 -11.80 4.24
CA ARG A 198 18.13 -12.36 4.44
C ARG A 198 18.12 -13.88 4.66
N LEU A 199 17.02 -14.43 5.17
CA LEU A 199 16.85 -15.86 5.45
C LEU A 199 17.28 -16.72 4.24
N ALA A 200 18.26 -17.61 4.47
CA ALA A 200 18.82 -18.47 3.42
C ALA A 200 17.75 -19.37 2.80
N SER A 201 16.86 -19.92 3.62
CA SER A 201 15.76 -20.79 3.19
C SER A 201 14.78 -20.07 2.26
N LEU A 202 14.48 -18.79 2.51
CA LEU A 202 13.66 -17.96 1.64
C LEU A 202 14.33 -17.73 0.29
N LYS A 203 15.62 -17.36 0.27
CA LYS A 203 16.37 -17.15 -0.99
C LYS A 203 16.38 -18.41 -1.86
N ALA A 204 16.69 -19.56 -1.27
CA ALA A 204 16.74 -20.84 -1.97
C ALA A 204 15.36 -21.21 -2.56
N ARG A 205 14.30 -21.10 -1.75
CA ARG A 205 12.92 -21.40 -2.20
C ARG A 205 12.41 -20.39 -3.23
N ALA A 206 12.81 -19.13 -3.12
CA ALA A 206 12.42 -18.09 -4.07
C ALA A 206 13.03 -18.32 -5.46
N GLU A 207 14.28 -18.77 -5.54
CA GLU A 207 14.92 -19.13 -6.82
C GLU A 207 14.16 -20.25 -7.52
N THR A 208 13.73 -21.28 -6.78
CA THR A 208 12.85 -22.33 -7.32
C THR A 208 11.47 -21.80 -7.70
N PHE A 209 10.85 -20.99 -6.84
CA PHE A 209 9.47 -20.51 -7.03
C PHE A 209 9.32 -19.55 -8.23
N PHE A 210 10.29 -18.64 -8.42
CA PHE A 210 10.31 -17.66 -9.50
C PHE A 210 11.07 -18.13 -10.74
N GLY A 211 11.84 -19.21 -10.65
CA GLY A 211 12.69 -19.71 -11.74
C GLY A 211 13.91 -18.83 -12.04
N GLN A 212 14.21 -17.86 -11.17
CA GLN A 212 15.36 -16.96 -11.29
C GLN A 212 15.75 -16.43 -9.91
N ARG A 213 17.04 -16.10 -9.75
CA ARG A 213 17.57 -15.57 -8.49
C ARG A 213 17.10 -14.12 -8.24
N PRO A 214 16.51 -13.82 -7.07
CA PRO A 214 16.16 -12.44 -6.72
C PRO A 214 17.37 -11.52 -6.60
N LEU A 215 17.20 -10.27 -7.04
CA LEU A 215 18.17 -9.21 -6.94
C LEU A 215 18.27 -8.71 -5.49
N CYS A 216 19.48 -8.83 -4.94
CA CYS A 216 19.81 -8.44 -3.56
C CYS A 216 21.09 -7.59 -3.51
N THR A 217 21.38 -6.76 -4.52
CA THR A 217 22.66 -6.03 -4.64
C THR A 217 22.74 -4.79 -3.76
N LEU A 218 21.61 -4.26 -3.29
CA LEU A 218 21.57 -3.15 -2.34
C LEU A 218 21.24 -3.66 -0.94
N ASN A 219 21.64 -2.92 0.08
CA ASN A 219 21.31 -3.27 1.45
C ASN A 219 19.78 -3.21 1.63
N PRO A 220 19.11 -4.35 1.93
CA PRO A 220 17.65 -4.41 2.02
C PRO A 220 17.08 -3.55 3.15
N ASN A 221 17.91 -3.12 4.12
CA ASN A 221 17.51 -2.25 5.22
C ASN A 221 17.59 -0.75 4.89
N GLU A 222 18.31 -0.38 3.83
CA GLU A 222 18.58 1.04 3.48
C GLU A 222 17.91 1.44 2.16
N VAL A 223 17.62 0.46 1.30
CA VAL A 223 17.17 0.68 -0.08
C VAL A 223 15.91 1.54 -0.18
N VAL A 224 14.97 1.38 0.74
CA VAL A 224 13.74 2.18 0.80
C VAL A 224 14.06 3.65 1.09
N ALA A 225 14.93 3.92 2.06
CA ALA A 225 15.35 5.27 2.42
C ALA A 225 16.15 5.94 1.28
N MET A 226 16.98 5.17 0.57
CA MET A 226 17.69 5.65 -0.62
C MET A 226 16.70 6.08 -1.72
N GLY A 227 15.68 5.26 -1.97
CA GLY A 227 14.62 5.58 -2.94
C GLY A 227 13.83 6.82 -2.58
N ALA A 228 13.49 6.99 -1.29
CA ALA A 228 12.83 8.20 -0.80
C ALA A 228 13.70 9.45 -0.98
N ALA A 229 15.01 9.34 -0.76
CA ALA A 229 15.95 10.44 -1.00
C ALA A 229 16.03 10.82 -2.49
N MET A 230 16.08 9.84 -3.39
CA MET A 230 16.01 10.07 -4.84
C MET A 230 14.71 10.74 -5.25
N GLN A 231 13.58 10.33 -4.67
CA GLN A 231 12.28 10.97 -4.92
C GLN A 231 12.26 12.42 -4.40
N ALA A 232 12.89 12.70 -3.25
CA ALA A 232 13.01 14.06 -2.73
C ALA A 232 13.84 14.96 -3.67
N GLU A 233 14.98 14.46 -4.14
CA GLU A 233 15.82 15.14 -5.14
C GLU A 233 15.02 15.46 -6.41
N ALA A 234 14.31 14.46 -6.94
CA ALA A 234 13.44 14.59 -8.11
C ALA A 234 12.40 15.70 -7.98
N LEU A 235 11.74 15.80 -6.82
CA LEU A 235 10.70 16.79 -6.54
C LEU A 235 11.26 18.20 -6.36
N VAL A 236 12.45 18.34 -5.76
CA VAL A 236 13.08 19.65 -5.51
C VAL A 236 13.70 20.22 -6.77
N PHE A 237 14.39 19.40 -7.56
CA PHE A 237 15.15 19.85 -8.73
C PHE A 237 14.39 19.69 -10.06
N GLY A 238 13.18 19.13 -10.05
CA GLY A 238 12.35 18.96 -11.25
C GLY A 238 12.92 17.97 -12.28
N LYS A 239 13.85 17.10 -11.87
CA LYS A 239 14.47 16.05 -12.70
C LYS A 239 13.82 14.68 -12.50
N GLY A 240 12.63 14.65 -11.89
CA GLY A 240 11.94 13.42 -11.54
C GLY A 240 11.50 12.60 -12.74
N LYS A 241 11.80 11.30 -12.68
CA LYS A 241 11.19 10.31 -13.58
C LYS A 241 9.70 10.17 -13.25
N LEU A 242 8.88 9.91 -14.27
CA LEU A 242 7.44 9.78 -14.08
C LEU A 242 7.14 8.47 -13.36
N LEU A 243 6.47 8.60 -12.22
CA LEU A 243 6.09 7.49 -11.36
C LEU A 243 4.56 7.48 -11.20
N ILE A 244 3.95 6.38 -11.61
CA ILE A 244 2.51 6.14 -11.53
C ILE A 244 2.31 5.01 -10.53
N ASP A 245 1.80 5.38 -9.35
CA ASP A 245 1.47 4.43 -8.29
C ASP A 245 -0.02 4.02 -8.38
N VAL A 246 -0.48 3.13 -7.51
CA VAL A 246 -1.87 2.65 -7.49
C VAL A 246 -2.48 2.63 -6.08
N THR A 247 -3.81 2.62 -6.00
CA THR A 247 -4.51 2.39 -4.73
C THR A 247 -4.55 0.89 -4.36
N PRO A 248 -4.21 0.49 -3.12
CA PRO A 248 -4.18 -0.91 -2.71
C PRO A 248 -5.56 -1.52 -2.43
N TYR A 249 -6.57 -0.69 -2.23
CA TYR A 249 -7.93 -1.12 -1.93
C TYR A 249 -8.93 -0.41 -2.82
N PRO A 250 -10.04 -1.08 -3.17
CA PRO A 250 -11.16 -0.42 -3.81
C PRO A 250 -11.83 0.54 -2.82
N LEU A 251 -12.40 1.62 -3.37
CA LEU A 251 -13.14 2.63 -2.64
C LEU A 251 -14.53 2.78 -3.24
N GLY A 252 -15.51 2.87 -2.36
CA GLY A 252 -16.90 2.83 -2.74
C GLY A 252 -17.82 3.53 -1.76
N ILE A 253 -19.12 3.40 -2.02
CA ILE A 253 -20.18 3.89 -1.15
C ILE A 253 -21.15 2.79 -0.76
N GLU A 254 -21.82 2.98 0.37
CA GLU A 254 -23.02 2.24 0.74
C GLU A 254 -24.19 2.60 -0.19
N THR A 255 -24.90 1.59 -0.68
CA THR A 255 -26.16 1.73 -1.42
C THR A 255 -27.32 1.10 -0.66
N LEU A 256 -28.54 1.26 -1.19
CA LEU A 256 -29.75 0.72 -0.57
C LEU A 256 -29.65 -0.80 -0.35
N GLY A 257 -30.09 -1.26 0.82
CA GLY A 257 -30.01 -2.69 1.19
C GLY A 257 -28.68 -3.16 1.77
N GLY A 258 -27.75 -2.25 2.10
CA GLY A 258 -26.47 -2.61 2.74
C GLY A 258 -25.42 -3.14 1.77
N ALA A 259 -25.68 -3.02 0.46
CA ALA A 259 -24.72 -3.33 -0.59
C ALA A 259 -23.68 -2.22 -0.75
N THR A 260 -22.54 -2.57 -1.34
CA THR A 260 -21.46 -1.62 -1.64
C THR A 260 -21.32 -1.43 -3.14
N GLU A 261 -21.22 -0.17 -3.58
CA GLU A 261 -20.86 0.17 -4.96
C GLU A 261 -19.42 0.67 -5.01
N VAL A 262 -18.57 0.01 -5.81
CA VAL A 262 -17.16 0.39 -5.98
C VAL A 262 -17.04 1.46 -7.07
N LEU A 263 -16.47 2.62 -6.73
CA LEU A 263 -16.24 3.72 -7.68
C LEU A 263 -14.79 3.77 -8.16
N ILE A 264 -13.83 3.54 -7.27
CA ILE A 264 -12.41 3.39 -7.62
C ILE A 264 -12.02 1.94 -7.36
N PRO A 265 -11.68 1.15 -8.39
CA PRO A 265 -11.26 -0.23 -8.19
C PRO A 265 -9.88 -0.31 -7.53
N LYS A 266 -9.56 -1.49 -6.97
CA LYS A 266 -8.19 -1.83 -6.57
C LYS A 266 -7.24 -1.65 -7.76
N ASN A 267 -6.00 -1.27 -7.46
CA ASN A 267 -4.95 -1.03 -8.45
C ASN A 267 -5.23 0.12 -9.43
N ALA A 268 -6.24 0.97 -9.18
CA ALA A 268 -6.43 2.18 -9.98
C ALA A 268 -5.23 3.13 -9.83
N ALA A 269 -4.73 3.63 -10.97
CA ALA A 269 -3.58 4.53 -11.03
C ALA A 269 -3.82 5.84 -10.26
N LEU A 270 -2.77 6.36 -9.63
CA LEU A 270 -2.76 7.58 -8.87
C LEU A 270 -1.96 8.69 -9.59
N PRO A 271 -2.44 9.95 -9.56
CA PRO A 271 -3.75 10.40 -9.07
C PRO A 271 -4.89 10.00 -10.02
N CYS A 272 -6.11 9.85 -9.50
CA CYS A 272 -7.31 9.61 -10.32
C CYS A 272 -8.57 10.29 -9.78
N VAL A 273 -9.55 10.43 -10.67
CA VAL A 273 -10.90 10.92 -10.37
C VAL A 273 -11.91 9.98 -11.00
N MET A 274 -12.87 9.49 -10.21
CA MET A 274 -14.01 8.71 -10.68
C MET A 274 -15.30 9.34 -10.18
N SER A 275 -16.33 9.35 -11.01
CA SER A 275 -17.62 9.97 -10.69
C SER A 275 -18.78 9.09 -11.14
N GLN A 276 -19.80 8.98 -10.31
CA GLN A 276 -21.02 8.23 -10.61
C GLN A 276 -22.25 9.01 -10.13
N SER A 277 -23.35 8.89 -10.88
CA SER A 277 -24.62 9.53 -10.53
C SER A 277 -25.49 8.57 -9.76
N PHE A 278 -26.11 9.08 -8.70
CA PHE A 278 -27.04 8.38 -7.83
C PHE A 278 -28.33 9.20 -7.70
N THR A 279 -29.37 8.58 -7.14
CA THR A 279 -30.68 9.21 -6.97
C THR A 279 -31.32 8.86 -5.63
N THR A 280 -32.39 9.60 -5.27
CA THR A 280 -33.15 9.40 -4.03
C THR A 280 -33.99 8.13 -4.09
N SER A 281 -34.32 7.61 -2.91
CA SER A 281 -35.19 6.42 -2.73
C SER A 281 -36.61 6.78 -2.30
N LEU A 282 -36.81 7.98 -1.76
CA LEU A 282 -38.11 8.46 -1.29
C LEU A 282 -38.51 9.76 -2.00
N ASP A 283 -39.81 9.95 -2.17
CA ASP A 283 -40.38 11.19 -2.67
C ASP A 283 -40.03 12.36 -1.74
N ASN A 284 -39.63 13.49 -2.32
CA ASN A 284 -39.28 14.70 -1.59
C ASN A 284 -38.17 14.52 -0.53
N GLN A 285 -37.27 13.56 -0.77
CA GLN A 285 -36.10 13.34 0.08
C GLN A 285 -35.12 14.51 0.00
N LYS A 286 -35.06 15.34 1.04
CA LYS A 286 -34.21 16.55 1.11
C LYS A 286 -32.75 16.29 1.46
N ARG A 287 -32.43 15.07 1.93
CA ARG A 287 -31.13 14.69 2.46
C ARG A 287 -30.74 13.28 2.01
N ILE A 288 -29.50 13.10 1.59
CA ILE A 288 -28.90 11.79 1.28
C ILE A 288 -27.65 11.62 2.14
N LYS A 289 -27.52 10.45 2.79
CA LYS A 289 -26.32 10.09 3.53
C LYS A 289 -25.35 9.39 2.58
N ILE A 290 -24.13 9.93 2.46
CA ILE A 290 -23.06 9.33 1.68
C ILE A 290 -22.09 8.71 2.67
N HIS A 291 -22.06 7.37 2.71
CA HIS A 291 -21.17 6.61 3.56
C HIS A 291 -20.08 5.96 2.71
N ILE A 292 -18.83 6.33 3.00
CA ILE A 292 -17.65 5.99 2.22
C ILE A 292 -16.95 4.79 2.85
N LEU A 293 -16.61 3.82 2.00
CA LEU A 293 -16.11 2.50 2.38
C LEU A 293 -14.82 2.16 1.65
N GLN A 294 -14.01 1.31 2.29
CA GLN A 294 -12.82 0.69 1.71
C GLN A 294 -12.88 -0.83 1.92
N GLY A 295 -12.82 -1.61 0.85
CA GLY A 295 -12.86 -3.07 0.93
C GLY A 295 -13.46 -3.74 -0.30
N GLU A 296 -13.08 -5.00 -0.53
CA GLU A 296 -13.47 -5.80 -1.70
C GLU A 296 -14.84 -6.51 -1.55
N ALA A 297 -15.42 -6.50 -0.34
CA ALA A 297 -16.68 -7.18 -0.06
C ALA A 297 -17.88 -6.44 -0.66
N ASN A 298 -18.94 -7.18 -0.98
CA ASN A 298 -20.16 -6.64 -1.57
C ASN A 298 -21.15 -6.08 -0.53
N HIS A 299 -20.86 -6.25 0.77
CA HIS A 299 -21.73 -5.85 1.87
C HIS A 299 -20.99 -4.94 2.86
N VAL A 300 -21.67 -3.91 3.33
CA VAL A 300 -21.09 -2.82 4.15
C VAL A 300 -20.43 -3.34 5.43
N SER A 301 -21.00 -4.37 6.05
CA SER A 301 -20.50 -4.95 7.32
C SER A 301 -19.11 -5.57 7.23
N GLU A 302 -18.67 -5.94 6.02
CA GLU A 302 -17.37 -6.55 5.76
C GLU A 302 -16.36 -5.54 5.22
N CYS A 303 -16.80 -4.30 4.97
CA CYS A 303 -15.96 -3.21 4.49
C CYS A 303 -15.54 -2.29 5.64
N LYS A 304 -14.38 -1.66 5.49
CA LYS A 304 -13.90 -0.66 6.44
C LYS A 304 -14.62 0.67 6.18
N SER A 305 -15.40 1.13 7.15
CA SER A 305 -15.95 2.48 7.15
C SER A 305 -14.83 3.52 7.26
N LEU A 306 -14.79 4.47 6.31
CA LEU A 306 -13.84 5.57 6.32
C LEU A 306 -14.46 6.82 6.96
N THR A 307 -15.57 7.30 6.38
CA THR A 307 -16.30 8.48 6.86
C THR A 307 -17.70 8.52 6.26
N SER A 308 -18.56 9.40 6.76
CA SER A 308 -19.85 9.69 6.13
C SER A 308 -20.20 11.16 6.25
N PHE A 309 -20.97 11.66 5.29
CA PHE A 309 -21.52 13.01 5.33
C PHE A 309 -22.90 13.05 4.70
N VAL A 310 -23.66 14.10 4.98
CA VAL A 310 -25.03 14.26 4.47
C VAL A 310 -25.07 15.41 3.47
N LEU A 311 -25.46 15.11 2.23
CA LEU A 311 -25.85 16.15 1.27
C LEU A 311 -27.27 16.59 1.62
N SER A 312 -27.44 17.86 1.96
CA SER A 312 -28.74 18.46 2.30
C SER A 312 -29.12 19.51 1.26
N GLY A 313 -30.41 19.81 1.10
CA GLY A 313 -30.88 20.83 0.16
C GLY A 313 -31.25 20.28 -1.21
N ILE A 314 -31.56 18.97 -1.29
CA ILE A 314 -32.09 18.34 -2.50
C ILE A 314 -33.51 18.89 -2.73
N PRO A 315 -33.85 19.31 -3.97
CA PRO A 315 -35.16 19.85 -4.28
C PRO A 315 -36.28 18.80 -4.16
N ASP A 316 -37.49 19.25 -3.84
CA ASP A 316 -38.68 18.40 -3.75
C ASP A 316 -39.02 17.82 -5.13
N MET A 317 -38.79 16.52 -5.29
CA MET A 317 -38.99 15.76 -6.53
C MET A 317 -39.39 14.31 -6.20
N PRO A 318 -40.08 13.60 -7.12
CA PRO A 318 -40.33 12.17 -6.97
C PRO A 318 -39.03 11.37 -6.83
N ALA A 319 -39.10 10.22 -6.14
CA ALA A 319 -37.98 9.29 -6.04
C ALA A 319 -37.44 8.91 -7.43
N GLY A 320 -36.11 8.77 -7.55
CA GLY A 320 -35.46 8.45 -8.83
C GLY A 320 -35.21 9.64 -9.77
N VAL A 321 -35.74 10.83 -9.47
CA VAL A 321 -35.60 12.03 -10.31
C VAL A 321 -34.39 12.91 -9.96
N PRO A 322 -34.05 13.16 -8.68
CA PRO A 322 -32.84 13.89 -8.32
C PRO A 322 -31.59 13.19 -8.86
N GLU A 323 -30.64 13.96 -9.39
CA GLU A 323 -29.35 13.42 -9.85
C GLU A 323 -28.23 13.97 -8.95
N VAL A 324 -27.69 13.10 -8.10
CA VAL A 324 -26.57 13.41 -7.22
C VAL A 324 -25.32 12.75 -7.78
N GLN A 325 -24.43 13.57 -8.36
CA GLN A 325 -23.11 13.11 -8.77
C GLN A 325 -22.20 13.02 -7.54
N VAL A 326 -21.66 11.84 -7.29
CA VAL A 326 -20.62 11.61 -6.27
C VAL A 326 -19.29 11.39 -7.00
N SER A 327 -18.26 12.14 -6.60
CA SER A 327 -16.93 12.17 -7.19
C SER A 327 -15.88 11.81 -6.15
N PHE A 328 -15.12 10.76 -6.42
CA PHE A 328 -13.96 10.33 -5.65
C PHE A 328 -12.70 10.85 -6.34
N THR A 329 -11.88 11.59 -5.62
CA THR A 329 -10.57 12.08 -6.08
C THR A 329 -9.50 11.52 -5.16
N LEU A 330 -8.56 10.75 -5.73
CA LEU A 330 -7.33 10.37 -5.06
C LEU A 330 -6.18 11.21 -5.57
N ASP A 331 -5.49 11.86 -4.65
CA ASP A 331 -4.25 12.55 -4.98
C ASP A 331 -3.10 11.56 -5.22
N ALA A 332 -1.93 12.10 -5.56
CA ALA A 332 -0.78 11.25 -5.81
C ALA A 332 -0.41 10.42 -4.56
N ASP A 333 -0.63 10.94 -3.35
CA ASP A 333 -0.28 10.30 -2.07
C ASP A 333 -1.30 9.25 -1.63
N GLY A 334 -2.37 9.06 -2.42
CA GLY A 334 -3.47 8.15 -2.16
C GLY A 334 -4.46 8.69 -1.13
N ILE A 335 -4.52 10.01 -0.93
CA ILE A 335 -5.46 10.65 0.01
C ILE A 335 -6.77 10.94 -0.71
N LEU A 336 -7.87 10.54 -0.07
CA LEU A 336 -9.21 10.60 -0.64
C LEU A 336 -9.92 11.93 -0.32
N LEU A 337 -10.43 12.56 -1.37
CA LEU A 337 -11.45 13.62 -1.32
C LEU A 337 -12.72 13.11 -2.01
N VAL A 338 -13.85 13.21 -1.32
CA VAL A 338 -15.17 12.88 -1.88
C VAL A 338 -16.01 14.14 -1.95
N GLU A 339 -16.58 14.43 -3.11
CA GLU A 339 -17.52 15.52 -3.33
C GLU A 339 -18.84 14.96 -3.85
N ALA A 340 -19.96 15.49 -3.37
CA ALA A 340 -21.29 15.19 -3.88
C ALA A 340 -21.99 16.47 -4.31
N VAL A 341 -22.58 16.44 -5.50
CA VAL A 341 -23.24 17.59 -6.13
C VAL A 341 -24.59 17.17 -6.68
N GLU A 342 -25.66 17.84 -6.26
CA GLU A 342 -26.97 17.72 -6.92
C GLU A 342 -26.94 18.59 -8.19
N ARG A 343 -27.24 17.97 -9.34
CA ARG A 343 -26.97 18.55 -10.65
C ARG A 343 -27.85 19.74 -11.02
N LYS A 344 -29.10 19.80 -10.55
CA LYS A 344 -30.04 20.87 -10.94
C LYS A 344 -29.80 22.17 -10.16
N THR A 345 -29.58 22.06 -8.86
CA THR A 345 -29.43 23.19 -7.93
C THR A 345 -27.96 23.59 -7.75
N GLY A 346 -27.02 22.69 -8.03
CA GLY A 346 -25.59 22.90 -7.76
C GLY A 346 -25.23 22.82 -6.28
N VAL A 347 -26.19 22.44 -5.42
CA VAL A 347 -25.94 22.21 -4.00
C VAL A 347 -24.90 21.09 -3.87
N LYS A 348 -23.87 21.36 -3.07
CA LYS A 348 -22.74 20.46 -2.92
C LYS A 348 -22.29 20.32 -1.48
N GLN A 349 -21.75 19.15 -1.18
CA GLN A 349 -21.09 18.87 0.08
C GLN A 349 -19.88 17.99 -0.21
N ASN A 350 -18.78 18.20 0.53
CA ASN A 350 -17.61 17.37 0.42
C ASN A 350 -17.16 16.84 1.78
N SER A 351 -16.35 15.80 1.74
CA SER A 351 -15.65 15.25 2.88
C SER A 351 -14.29 14.77 2.43
N SER A 352 -13.28 15.10 3.22
CA SER A 352 -11.97 14.47 3.15
C SER A 352 -11.82 13.57 4.37
N CYS A 353 -11.23 12.40 4.17
CA CYS A 353 -10.91 11.50 5.30
C CYS A 353 -9.82 12.12 6.21
N ALA A 354 -9.04 13.06 5.67
CA ALA A 354 -8.31 14.06 6.42
C ALA A 354 -9.26 15.17 6.89
N GLY A 355 -9.66 15.20 8.17
CA GLY A 355 -10.48 16.29 8.72
C GLY A 355 -10.05 17.67 8.21
N CYS A 356 -11.03 18.45 7.76
CA CYS A 356 -10.93 19.71 7.02
C CYS A 356 -9.60 20.49 7.23
N PHE A 357 -8.65 20.36 6.28
CA PHE A 357 -7.51 21.26 6.15
C PHE A 357 -7.34 21.68 4.68
N ASN A 358 -7.75 22.93 4.41
CA ASN A 358 -7.53 23.74 3.21
C ASN A 358 -7.38 23.03 1.85
N LEU A 359 -8.50 23.00 1.11
CA LEU A 359 -8.66 22.68 -0.33
C LEU A 359 -7.86 23.58 -1.31
N ILE A 360 -6.99 24.48 -0.85
CA ILE A 360 -6.42 25.54 -1.70
C ILE A 360 -5.25 25.06 -2.58
N LEU A 361 -4.64 23.90 -2.30
CA LEU A 361 -3.41 23.47 -3.02
C LEU A 361 -3.61 22.53 -4.22
N MET A 362 -4.81 22.05 -4.53
CA MET A 362 -5.03 21.18 -5.71
C MET A 362 -5.07 21.92 -7.06
N ARG A 363 -4.94 23.25 -7.09
CA ARG A 363 -4.91 24.05 -8.34
C ARG A 363 -3.52 24.28 -8.93
N SER A 364 -2.46 23.61 -8.46
CA SER A 364 -1.13 23.75 -9.05
C SER A 364 -0.97 22.87 -10.30
N LYS A 365 -1.24 23.47 -11.46
CA LYS A 365 -0.70 23.20 -12.80
C LYS A 365 0.13 21.90 -12.96
N LEU A 366 -0.51 20.73 -13.02
CA LEU A 366 -0.07 19.67 -13.94
C LEU A 366 -0.99 19.72 -15.14
N SER A 367 -0.42 19.99 -16.32
CA SER A 367 -1.15 19.98 -17.58
C SER A 367 -1.75 18.59 -17.82
N PHE A 368 -3.07 18.48 -17.68
CA PHE A 368 -3.88 17.30 -18.02
C PHE A 368 -3.61 16.72 -19.43
N LYS A 369 -2.96 17.48 -20.33
CA LYS A 369 -2.60 17.02 -21.68
C LYS A 369 -1.55 15.92 -21.68
N THR A 370 -0.65 15.86 -20.68
CA THR A 370 0.43 14.85 -20.65
C THR A 370 -0.07 13.51 -20.10
N LEU A 371 -0.97 13.52 -19.09
CA LEU A 371 -1.58 12.28 -18.57
C LEU A 371 -2.44 11.56 -19.63
N ARG A 372 -3.20 12.31 -20.45
CA ARG A 372 -4.05 11.69 -21.50
C ARG A 372 -3.22 10.90 -22.52
N ARG A 373 -2.05 11.40 -22.97
CA ARG A 373 -1.26 10.72 -24.01
C ARG A 373 -0.54 9.45 -23.54
N VAL A 374 -0.24 9.34 -22.24
CA VAL A 374 0.49 8.19 -21.68
C VAL A 374 -0.47 7.08 -21.21
N ILE A 375 -1.66 7.44 -20.72
CA ILE A 375 -2.63 6.47 -20.17
C ILE A 375 -3.52 5.85 -21.26
N LEU A 376 -3.77 6.56 -22.38
CA LEU A 376 -4.74 6.14 -23.39
C LEU A 376 -4.37 4.94 -24.30
N PRO A 377 -3.12 4.48 -24.51
CA PRO A 377 -2.91 3.33 -25.39
C PRO A 377 -3.34 1.99 -24.77
N PHE A 378 -3.70 1.93 -23.49
CA PHE A 378 -3.97 0.67 -22.77
C PHE A 378 -5.42 0.50 -22.28
N HIS A 379 -6.37 1.31 -22.74
CA HIS A 379 -7.79 1.08 -22.48
C HIS A 379 -8.52 0.61 -23.75
N THR A 380 -8.46 -0.70 -23.98
CA THR A 380 -9.40 -1.37 -24.88
C THR A 380 -10.64 -1.77 -24.05
N ILE A 381 -11.72 -1.01 -24.25
CA ILE A 381 -13.14 -1.38 -24.04
C ILE A 381 -13.58 -1.72 -22.60
N LEU A 382 -14.18 -0.74 -21.92
CA LEU A 382 -15.38 -0.95 -21.10
C LEU A 382 -16.25 0.32 -21.16
N LYS A 383 -17.24 0.33 -22.06
CA LYS A 383 -18.41 1.23 -21.91
C LYS A 383 -19.22 0.69 -20.74
N CYS A 384 -19.21 1.38 -19.61
CA CYS A 384 -20.07 1.04 -18.49
C CYS A 384 -21.53 1.37 -18.85
N PRO A 385 -22.50 0.44 -18.74
CA PRO A 385 -23.91 0.77 -18.87
C PRO A 385 -24.33 1.69 -17.72
N GLN A 386 -25.10 2.75 -18.01
CA GLN A 386 -25.71 3.58 -16.97
C GLN A 386 -26.73 2.73 -16.20
N LYS A 387 -26.34 2.21 -15.02
CA LYS A 387 -27.29 1.74 -14.01
C LYS A 387 -27.54 2.88 -13.03
N SER A 388 -28.79 3.27 -12.85
CA SER A 388 -29.21 4.17 -11.78
C SER A 388 -29.23 3.40 -10.47
N ASN A 389 -28.28 3.68 -9.58
CA ASN A 389 -28.22 3.08 -8.24
C ASN A 389 -28.82 4.05 -7.21
N HIS A 390 -29.52 3.50 -6.21
CA HIS A 390 -30.15 4.25 -5.14
C HIS A 390 -29.26 4.30 -3.89
N ILE A 391 -29.16 5.46 -3.23
CA ILE A 391 -28.46 5.65 -1.94
C ILE A 391 -29.50 5.76 -0.83
N GLN A 392 -29.18 5.24 0.37
CA GLN A 392 -30.02 5.33 1.58
C GLN A 392 -30.29 6.76 2.05
#